data_AF-A0A9N7U2X8-F1
#
_entry.id   AF-A0A9N7U2X8-F1
#
_cell.length_a   1.000
_cell.length_b   1.000
_cell.length_c   1.000
_cell.angle_alpha   90.00
_cell.angle_beta   90.00
_cell.angle_gamma   90.00
#
_symmetry.space_group_name_H-M   'P 1'
#
loop_
_entity.id
_entity.type
_entity.pdbx_description
1 polymer ?
#
loop_
_entity_poly.entity_id
_entity_poly.type
_entity_poly.pdbx_seq_one_letter_code
_entity_poly.pdbx_strand_id
1 'polypeptide(L)'
;MSNGIITFKNEVGQYDLEVTTFQLAVLFAWNQRPRERISFENLKLATELPDAELRRTLWSLVAFPKLKRQVLSYEPVVSSPKDFTEGTLFWVNQEFSLIKNSKVQKRGKINLIGRLQLTTERMREEENEGIVQLRILRTQEAIIQIMKMRKRINNAQLQTELVEILKNMFLPQKKMIKEQIEWLIDHKYIKRDETDINTFLYMA
;
A
#
# COMPACT_ATOMS: atom_id res chain seq x y z
N MET A 1 -8.97 7.30 4.63
CA MET A 1 -7.69 8.01 4.89
C MET A 1 -7.99 9.45 5.24
N SER A 2 -7.49 9.94 6.38
CA SER A 2 -7.82 11.26 6.92
C SER A 2 -6.93 12.37 6.35
N ASN A 3 -7.55 13.48 5.92
CA ASN A 3 -6.90 14.69 5.42
C ASN A 3 -7.65 15.94 5.91
N GLY A 4 -7.06 17.11 5.73
CA GLY A 4 -7.66 18.38 6.14
C GLY A 4 -6.93 19.59 5.57
N ILE A 5 -7.47 20.78 5.84
CA ILE A 5 -6.87 22.05 5.46
C ILE A 5 -6.33 22.72 6.72
N ILE A 6 -5.08 23.18 6.66
CA ILE A 6 -4.47 24.01 7.70
C ILE A 6 -4.01 25.34 7.16
N THR A 7 -4.10 26.36 8.01
CA THR A 7 -3.52 27.66 7.72
C THR A 7 -2.05 27.67 8.15
N PHE A 8 -1.16 27.79 7.16
CA PHE A 8 0.28 27.96 7.34
C PHE A 8 0.66 29.44 7.24
N LYS A 9 1.26 29.97 8.31
CA LYS A 9 1.74 31.35 8.38
C LYS A 9 3.25 31.35 8.39
N ASN A 10 3.86 32.21 7.59
CA ASN A 10 5.28 32.48 7.59
C ASN A 10 5.55 33.98 7.44
N GLU A 11 6.81 34.36 7.23
CA GLU A 11 7.22 35.76 7.12
C GLU A 11 6.75 36.43 5.81
N VAL A 12 6.42 35.64 4.77
CA VAL A 12 5.97 36.14 3.47
C VAL A 12 4.44 36.34 3.42
N GLY A 13 3.69 35.47 4.08
CA GLY A 13 2.24 35.45 3.95
C GLY A 13 1.54 34.33 4.71
N GLN A 14 0.27 34.12 4.33
CA GLN A 14 -0.61 33.11 4.93
C GLN A 14 -1.23 32.25 3.84
N TYR A 15 -1.03 30.94 3.93
CA TYR A 15 -1.43 29.97 2.92
C TYR A 15 -2.30 28.87 3.53
N ASP A 16 -3.23 28.36 2.75
CA ASP A 16 -4.03 27.19 3.14
C ASP A 16 -3.42 25.94 2.50
N LEU A 17 -2.90 25.05 3.33
CA LEU A 17 -2.31 23.78 2.92
C LEU A 17 -3.34 22.68 3.12
N GLU A 18 -3.77 22.04 2.04
CA GLU A 18 -4.53 20.81 2.10
C GLU A 18 -3.55 19.64 2.21
N VAL A 19 -3.57 18.95 3.34
CA VAL A 19 -2.54 18.01 3.80
C VAL A 19 -3.16 16.71 4.31
N THR A 20 -2.38 15.63 4.32
CA THR A 20 -2.72 14.40 5.04
C THR A 20 -2.56 14.59 6.55
N THR A 21 -3.14 13.69 7.33
CA THR A 21 -2.96 13.70 8.80
C THR A 21 -1.50 13.50 9.21
N PHE A 22 -0.72 12.73 8.45
CA PHE A 22 0.71 12.57 8.71
C PHE A 22 1.51 13.83 8.41
N GLN A 23 1.21 14.50 7.29
CA GLN A 23 1.80 15.81 6.99
C GLN A 23 1.43 16.84 8.06
N LEU A 24 0.20 16.83 8.55
CA LEU A 24 -0.27 17.66 9.65
C LEU A 24 0.57 17.42 10.92
N ALA A 25 0.72 16.16 11.34
CA ALA A 25 1.50 15.79 12.52
C ALA A 25 2.96 16.28 12.41
N VAL A 26 3.59 16.10 11.25
CA VAL A 26 4.95 16.60 10.98
C VAL A 26 5.02 18.12 11.10
N LEU A 27 4.13 18.86 10.43
CA LEU A 27 4.16 20.33 10.45
C LEU A 27 3.89 20.89 11.85
N PHE A 28 3.07 20.22 12.65
CA PHE A 28 2.74 20.65 14.01
C PHE A 28 3.91 20.52 14.99
N ALA A 29 4.97 19.77 14.64
CA ALA A 29 6.20 19.70 15.43
C ALA A 29 6.89 21.07 15.60
N TRP A 30 6.57 22.05 14.74
CA TRP A 30 7.10 23.41 14.78
C TRP A 30 6.15 24.46 15.41
N ASN A 31 4.94 24.10 15.83
CA ASN A 31 3.95 25.09 16.32
C ASN A 31 4.45 25.91 17.51
N GLN A 32 5.19 25.31 18.44
CA GLN A 32 5.76 25.99 19.61
C GLN A 32 7.21 26.45 19.38
N ARG A 33 7.81 26.08 18.26
CA ARG A 33 9.22 26.34 17.91
C ARG A 33 9.40 26.66 16.42
N PRO A 34 8.82 27.76 15.90
CA PRO A 34 8.65 27.96 14.46
C PRO A 34 9.96 28.13 13.66
N ARG A 35 11.07 28.45 14.34
CA ARG A 35 12.38 28.71 13.74
C ARG A 35 13.43 27.65 14.07
N GLU A 36 13.08 26.62 14.83
CA GLU A 36 14.03 25.56 15.20
C GLU A 36 14.23 24.56 14.07
N ARG A 37 15.43 23.96 14.06
CA ARG A 37 15.74 22.78 13.25
C ARG A 37 15.49 21.52 14.07
N ILE A 38 14.78 20.56 13.52
CA ILE A 38 14.44 19.29 14.18
C ILE A 38 15.05 18.15 13.37
N SER A 39 15.76 17.24 14.03
CA SER A 39 16.33 16.05 13.39
C SER A 39 15.25 15.06 12.97
N PHE A 40 15.60 14.17 12.03
CA PHE A 40 14.76 13.05 11.63
C PHE A 40 14.36 12.19 12.84
N GLU A 41 15.34 11.88 13.71
CA GLU A 41 15.12 11.13 14.94
C GLU A 41 14.08 11.80 15.86
N ASN A 42 14.24 13.09 16.11
CA ASN A 42 13.32 13.83 16.98
C ASN A 42 11.94 13.97 16.34
N LEU A 43 11.84 14.07 15.01
CA LEU A 43 10.56 14.05 14.30
C LEU A 43 9.87 12.69 14.40
N LYS A 44 10.63 11.59 14.36
CA LYS A 44 10.13 10.24 14.55
C LYS A 44 9.53 10.06 15.95
N LEU A 45 10.22 10.55 16.97
CA LEU A 45 9.71 10.57 18.34
C LEU A 45 8.48 11.47 18.50
N ALA A 46 8.49 12.68 17.93
CA ALA A 46 7.41 13.65 18.09
C ALA A 46 6.13 13.28 17.33
N THR A 47 6.25 12.57 16.22
CA THR A 47 5.11 12.21 15.35
C THR A 47 4.64 10.77 15.53
N GLU A 48 5.45 9.93 16.17
CA GLU A 48 5.22 8.48 16.34
C GLU A 48 4.96 7.74 15.03
N LEU A 49 5.39 8.31 13.89
CA LEU A 49 5.21 7.71 12.58
C LEU A 49 6.24 6.59 12.35
N PRO A 50 5.82 5.47 11.72
CA PRO A 50 6.77 4.47 11.23
C PRO A 50 7.77 5.10 10.27
N ASP A 51 9.01 4.62 10.33
CA ASP A 51 10.15 5.16 9.59
C ASP A 51 9.87 5.36 8.08
N ALA A 52 9.30 4.33 7.43
CA ALA A 52 8.94 4.37 6.02
C ALA A 52 7.88 5.45 5.70
N GLU A 53 6.89 5.63 6.56
CA GLU A 53 5.83 6.62 6.38
C GLU A 53 6.32 8.04 6.69
N LEU A 54 7.17 8.20 7.71
CA LEU A 54 7.78 9.48 8.04
C LEU A 54 8.67 9.98 6.89
N ARG A 55 9.52 9.12 6.32
CA ARG A 55 10.39 9.48 5.18
C ARG A 55 9.60 9.96 3.97
N ARG A 56 8.54 9.24 3.60
CA ARG A 56 7.66 9.61 2.49
C ARG A 56 6.92 10.92 2.77
N THR A 57 6.45 11.09 4.01
CA THR A 57 5.77 12.31 4.46
C THR A 57 6.70 13.51 4.42
N LEU A 58 7.91 13.42 4.98
CA LEU A 58 8.90 14.49 4.93
C LEU A 58 9.29 14.83 3.49
N TRP A 59 9.53 13.82 2.65
CA TRP A 59 9.84 14.03 1.24
C TRP A 59 8.76 14.81 0.51
N SER A 60 7.49 14.56 0.81
CA SER A 60 6.37 15.33 0.22
C SER A 60 6.35 16.80 0.62
N LEU A 61 6.98 17.18 1.75
CA LEU A 61 7.02 18.54 2.28
C LEU A 61 8.29 19.30 1.86
N VAL A 62 9.39 18.58 1.61
CA VAL A 62 10.67 19.16 1.18
C VAL A 62 10.96 19.04 -0.32
N ALA A 63 10.24 18.18 -1.05
CA ALA A 63 10.50 17.88 -2.45
C ALA A 63 9.19 17.63 -3.23
N PHE A 64 8.18 18.48 -3.00
CA PHE A 64 6.91 18.39 -3.71
C PHE A 64 7.08 18.79 -5.20
N PRO A 65 6.76 17.92 -6.17
CA PRO A 65 7.15 18.12 -7.59
C PRO A 65 6.60 19.37 -8.27
N LYS A 66 5.44 19.87 -7.84
CA LYS A 66 4.78 21.03 -8.47
C LYS A 66 5.10 22.35 -7.78
N LEU A 67 5.89 22.34 -6.70
CA LEU A 67 6.24 23.52 -5.94
C LEU A 67 7.61 24.06 -6.34
N LYS A 68 7.68 25.36 -6.62
CA LYS A 68 8.94 26.08 -6.79
C LYS A 68 9.65 26.37 -5.47
N ARG A 69 8.88 26.59 -4.40
CA ARG A 69 9.38 26.78 -3.03
C ARG A 69 8.72 25.75 -2.13
N GLN A 70 9.53 25.01 -1.41
CA GLN A 70 9.10 23.89 -0.57
C GLN A 70 8.66 24.40 0.80
N VAL A 71 7.75 23.68 1.47
CA VAL A 71 7.20 24.07 2.77
C VAL A 71 8.24 23.91 3.87
N LEU A 72 8.98 22.79 3.80
CA LEU A 72 10.12 22.52 4.66
C LEU A 72 11.42 22.59 3.86
N SER A 73 12.49 22.92 4.55
CA SER A 73 13.86 22.82 4.09
C SER A 73 14.61 21.81 4.95
N TYR A 74 15.71 21.27 4.43
CA TYR A 74 16.45 20.21 5.11
C TYR A 74 17.93 20.19 4.75
N GLU A 75 18.73 19.54 5.60
CA GLU A 75 20.18 19.35 5.44
C GLU A 75 20.61 18.03 6.11
N PRO A 76 21.51 17.23 5.49
CA PRO A 76 22.12 17.40 4.17
C PRO A 76 21.15 17.16 3.01
N VAL A 77 21.47 17.72 1.83
CA VAL A 77 20.67 17.54 0.59
C VAL A 77 20.81 16.10 0.09
N VAL A 78 19.70 15.46 -0.23
CA VAL A 78 19.66 14.07 -0.72
C VAL A 78 18.72 13.91 -1.90
N SER A 79 18.90 12.84 -2.68
CA SER A 79 18.10 12.55 -3.87
C SER A 79 16.85 11.70 -3.61
N SER A 80 16.79 11.01 -2.48
CA SER A 80 15.72 10.06 -2.16
C SER A 80 15.32 10.12 -0.68
N PRO A 81 14.03 9.87 -0.34
CA PRO A 81 13.58 9.73 1.05
C PRO A 81 14.34 8.65 1.85
N LYS A 82 14.90 7.65 1.15
CA LYS A 82 15.67 6.57 1.78
C LYS A 82 17.02 7.04 2.31
N ASP A 83 17.54 8.14 1.77
CA ASP A 83 18.87 8.65 2.08
C ASP A 83 18.87 9.56 3.31
N PHE A 84 17.70 9.90 3.87
CA PHE A 84 17.65 10.62 5.15
C PHE A 84 18.30 9.79 6.25
N THR A 85 19.05 10.47 7.11
CA THR A 85 19.70 9.87 8.27
C THR A 85 19.04 10.38 9.53
N GLU A 86 19.26 9.71 10.67
CA GLU A 86 18.75 10.17 11.97
C GLU A 86 19.17 11.63 12.28
N GLY A 87 20.36 12.03 11.83
CA GLY A 87 20.90 13.38 11.96
C GLY A 87 20.43 14.39 10.90
N THR A 88 19.61 14.00 9.92
CA THR A 88 19.09 14.94 8.92
C THR A 88 18.19 15.97 9.61
N LEU A 89 18.51 17.25 9.47
CA LEU A 89 17.79 18.36 10.09
C LEU A 89 16.76 18.92 9.13
N PHE A 90 15.57 19.21 9.64
CA PHE A 90 14.45 19.82 8.92
C PHE A 90 14.03 21.12 9.60
N TRP A 91 13.55 22.10 8.84
CA TRP A 91 12.98 23.33 9.38
C TRP A 91 11.92 23.94 8.46
N VAL A 92 11.06 24.78 9.03
CA VAL A 92 10.05 25.53 8.28
C VAL A 92 10.72 26.55 7.37
N ASN A 93 10.40 26.51 6.08
CA ASN A 93 10.84 27.53 5.14
C ASN A 93 10.04 28.83 5.35
N GLN A 94 10.64 29.77 6.09
CA GLN A 94 10.01 31.06 6.35
C GLN A 94 9.81 31.92 5.09
N GLU A 95 10.52 31.59 4.00
CA GLU A 95 10.39 32.21 2.68
C GLU A 95 9.45 31.46 1.72
N PHE A 96 8.74 30.43 2.20
CA PHE A 96 7.77 29.71 1.39
C PHE A 96 6.75 30.67 0.78
N SER A 97 6.44 30.47 -0.49
CA SER A 97 5.38 31.25 -1.16
C SER A 97 4.88 30.54 -2.40
N LEU A 98 3.61 30.73 -2.71
CA LEU A 98 3.06 30.33 -4.00
C LEU A 98 3.49 31.32 -5.09
N ILE A 99 3.94 30.79 -6.22
CA ILE A 99 4.36 31.59 -7.38
C ILE A 99 3.33 31.38 -8.50
N LYS A 100 2.62 32.44 -8.87
CA LYS A 100 1.66 32.45 -9.99
C LYS A 100 2.08 33.53 -10.98
N ASN A 101 2.20 33.18 -12.26
CA ASN A 101 2.66 34.10 -13.33
C ASN A 101 3.98 34.80 -12.95
N SER A 102 4.94 34.05 -12.40
CA SER A 102 6.23 34.55 -11.91
C SER A 102 6.17 35.61 -10.80
N LYS A 103 5.01 35.79 -10.16
CA LYS A 103 4.82 36.70 -9.02
C LYS A 103 4.57 35.94 -7.72
N VAL A 104 5.25 36.37 -6.66
CA VAL A 104 5.06 35.88 -5.29
C VAL A 104 3.66 36.26 -4.82
N GLN A 105 2.90 35.29 -4.35
CA GLN A 105 1.57 35.49 -3.77
C GLN A 105 1.69 35.51 -2.24
N LYS A 106 1.06 36.50 -1.58
CA LYS A 106 0.99 36.59 -0.10
C LYS A 106 -0.08 35.69 0.52
N ARG A 107 -1.02 35.20 -0.30
CA ARG A 107 -2.08 34.27 0.09
C ARG A 107 -2.35 33.26 -1.00
N GLY A 108 -2.91 32.12 -0.63
CA GLY A 108 -3.44 31.15 -1.57
C GLY A 108 -3.57 29.77 -0.96
N LYS A 109 -4.16 28.85 -1.73
CA LYS A 109 -4.41 27.47 -1.32
C LYS A 109 -3.60 26.51 -2.19
N ILE A 110 -3.04 25.46 -1.58
CA ILE A 110 -2.35 24.39 -2.30
C ILE A 110 -2.67 23.02 -1.69
N ASN A 111 -2.80 22.02 -2.56
CA ASN A 111 -2.95 20.62 -2.16
C ASN A 111 -1.61 19.90 -2.21
N LEU A 112 -1.18 19.38 -1.05
CA LEU A 112 0.07 18.67 -0.84
C LEU A 112 -0.14 17.16 -0.62
N ILE A 113 -1.38 16.67 -0.64
CA ILE A 113 -1.70 15.24 -0.42
C ILE A 113 -1.00 14.36 -1.47
N GLY A 114 -1.04 14.80 -2.73
CA GLY A 114 -0.36 14.12 -3.84
C GLY A 114 -0.70 12.62 -3.93
N ARG A 115 0.34 11.78 -3.96
CA ARG A 115 0.23 10.31 -4.03
C ARG A 115 0.37 9.61 -2.68
N LEU A 116 0.46 10.35 -1.57
CA LEU A 116 0.69 9.76 -0.24
C LEU A 116 -0.47 8.86 0.19
N GLN A 117 -1.68 9.15 -0.27
CA GLN A 117 -2.88 8.36 -0.03
C GLN A 117 -3.21 7.39 -1.18
N LEU A 118 -2.26 7.09 -2.06
CA LEU A 118 -2.46 6.04 -3.07
C LEU A 118 -1.93 4.70 -2.56
N THR A 119 -2.45 3.61 -3.13
CA THR A 119 -2.04 2.24 -2.81
C THR A 119 -0.54 2.08 -2.93
N THR A 120 0.10 1.69 -1.83
CA THR A 120 1.52 1.42 -1.79
C THR A 120 1.82 0.10 -2.51
N GLU A 121 3.08 -0.12 -2.86
CA GLU A 121 3.52 -1.41 -3.43
C GLU A 121 3.24 -2.56 -2.45
N ARG A 122 3.49 -2.34 -1.16
CA ARG A 122 3.14 -3.28 -0.08
C ARG A 122 1.64 -3.61 -0.04
N MET A 123 0.76 -2.62 -0.16
CA MET A 123 -0.69 -2.88 -0.20
C MET A 123 -1.07 -3.72 -1.43
N ARG A 124 -0.38 -3.56 -2.56
CA ARG A 124 -0.61 -4.40 -3.75
C ARG A 124 -0.13 -5.83 -3.55
N GLU A 125 1.00 -6.03 -2.86
CA GLU A 125 1.49 -7.36 -2.50
C GLU A 125 0.49 -8.07 -1.57
N GLU A 126 0.03 -7.38 -0.51
CA GLU A 126 -0.99 -7.90 0.41
C GLU A 126 -2.32 -8.23 -0.31
N GLU A 127 -2.76 -7.38 -1.24
CA GLU A 127 -3.95 -7.64 -2.07
C GLU A 127 -3.75 -8.86 -2.98
N ASN A 128 -2.58 -8.99 -3.61
CA ASN A 128 -2.25 -10.14 -4.46
C ASN A 128 -2.22 -11.44 -3.65
N GLU A 129 -1.66 -11.45 -2.44
CA GLU A 129 -1.67 -12.59 -1.54
C GLU A 129 -3.11 -13.00 -1.18
N GLY A 130 -3.96 -12.03 -0.84
CA GLY A 130 -5.39 -12.27 -0.58
C GLY A 130 -6.11 -12.88 -1.79
N ILE A 131 -5.83 -12.40 -3.00
CA ILE A 131 -6.37 -12.97 -4.24
C ILE A 131 -5.91 -14.42 -4.43
N VAL A 132 -4.62 -14.72 -4.19
CA VAL A 132 -4.09 -16.08 -4.30
C VAL A 132 -4.76 -17.01 -3.28
N GLN A 133 -4.90 -16.59 -2.03
CA GLN A 133 -5.59 -17.36 -0.99
C GLN A 133 -7.06 -17.62 -1.36
N LEU A 134 -7.77 -16.61 -1.87
CA LEU A 134 -9.15 -16.78 -2.33
C LEU A 134 -9.24 -17.79 -3.48
N ARG A 135 -8.32 -17.73 -4.45
CA ARG A 135 -8.27 -18.69 -5.56
C ARG A 135 -8.02 -20.12 -5.06
N ILE A 136 -7.14 -20.29 -4.07
CA ILE A 136 -6.89 -21.58 -3.42
C ILE A 136 -8.19 -22.12 -2.80
N LEU A 137 -8.85 -21.32 -1.96
CA LEU A 137 -10.09 -21.72 -1.29
C LEU A 137 -11.21 -22.07 -2.27
N ARG A 138 -11.42 -21.25 -3.30
CA ARG A 138 -12.44 -21.51 -4.33
C ARG A 138 -12.12 -22.75 -5.16
N THR A 139 -10.83 -23.01 -5.44
CA THR A 139 -10.41 -24.25 -6.12
C THR A 139 -10.72 -25.48 -5.29
N GLN A 140 -10.38 -25.46 -3.99
CA GLN A 140 -10.68 -26.56 -3.07
C GLN A 140 -12.19 -26.80 -2.95
N GLU A 141 -12.96 -25.74 -2.73
CA GLU A 141 -14.44 -25.79 -2.62
C GLU A 141 -15.07 -26.40 -3.87
N ALA A 142 -14.68 -25.94 -5.06
CA ALA A 142 -15.21 -26.44 -6.32
C ALA A 142 -14.83 -27.91 -6.58
N ILE A 143 -13.60 -28.32 -6.26
CA ILE A 143 -13.20 -29.74 -6.36
C ILE A 143 -14.06 -30.59 -5.42
N ILE A 144 -14.23 -30.18 -4.16
CA ILE A 144 -15.08 -30.92 -3.20
C ILE A 144 -16.53 -30.99 -3.69
N GLN A 145 -17.07 -29.91 -4.26
CA GLN A 145 -18.43 -29.88 -4.80
C GLN A 145 -18.61 -30.90 -5.94
N ILE A 146 -17.68 -30.94 -6.91
CA ILE A 146 -17.69 -31.93 -8.00
C ILE A 146 -17.60 -33.34 -7.44
N MET A 147 -16.66 -33.57 -6.52
CA MET A 147 -16.43 -34.89 -5.92
C MET A 147 -17.63 -35.39 -5.11
N LYS A 148 -18.32 -34.51 -4.39
CA LYS A 148 -19.57 -34.83 -3.67
C LYS A 148 -20.65 -35.34 -4.62
N MET A 149 -20.76 -34.75 -5.81
CA MET A 149 -21.77 -35.12 -6.81
C MET A 149 -21.41 -36.40 -7.58
N ARG A 150 -20.16 -36.54 -8.03
CA ARG A 150 -19.74 -37.65 -8.90
C ARG A 150 -19.30 -38.90 -8.13
N LYS A 151 -18.79 -38.74 -6.90
CA LYS A 151 -18.17 -39.77 -6.05
C LYS A 151 -16.90 -40.43 -6.61
N ARG A 152 -16.78 -40.57 -7.94
CA ARG A 152 -15.62 -41.03 -8.69
C ARG A 152 -15.47 -40.20 -9.96
N ILE A 153 -14.28 -39.69 -10.25
CA ILE A 153 -14.03 -38.88 -11.46
C ILE A 153 -12.57 -39.00 -11.93
N ASN A 154 -12.36 -38.98 -13.24
CA ASN A 154 -11.01 -38.91 -13.82
C ASN A 154 -10.48 -37.45 -13.80
N ASN A 155 -9.16 -37.27 -13.66
CA ASN A 155 -8.49 -35.98 -13.61
C ASN A 155 -8.82 -35.07 -14.80
N ALA A 156 -8.92 -35.61 -16.02
CA ALA A 156 -9.25 -34.82 -17.21
C ALA A 156 -10.68 -34.23 -17.10
N GLN A 157 -11.64 -35.06 -16.68
CA GLN A 157 -13.04 -34.62 -16.46
C GLN A 157 -13.14 -33.62 -15.31
N LEU A 158 -12.43 -33.88 -14.20
CA LEU A 158 -12.38 -32.97 -13.06
C LEU A 158 -11.87 -31.59 -13.48
N GLN A 159 -10.80 -31.52 -14.27
CA GLN A 159 -10.26 -30.25 -14.76
C GLN A 159 -11.28 -29.49 -15.62
N THR A 160 -12.00 -30.18 -16.52
CA THR A 160 -13.02 -29.55 -17.36
C THR A 160 -14.17 -28.99 -16.53
N GLU A 161 -14.74 -29.78 -15.62
CA GLU A 161 -15.84 -29.32 -14.75
C GLU A 161 -15.39 -28.19 -13.81
N LEU A 162 -14.16 -28.27 -13.29
CA LEU A 162 -13.59 -27.24 -12.40
C LEU A 162 -13.43 -25.90 -13.12
N VAL A 163 -12.93 -25.91 -14.36
CA VAL A 163 -12.82 -24.68 -15.17
C VAL A 163 -14.21 -24.08 -15.41
N GLU A 164 -15.21 -24.90 -15.69
CA GLU A 164 -16.57 -24.43 -15.93
C GLU A 164 -17.20 -23.76 -14.69
N ILE A 165 -16.97 -24.30 -13.49
CA ILE A 165 -17.43 -23.71 -12.23
C ILE A 165 -16.73 -22.37 -11.96
N LEU A 166 -15.41 -22.30 -12.19
CA LEU A 166 -14.60 -21.15 -11.80
C LEU A 166 -14.51 -20.05 -12.87
N LYS A 167 -14.98 -20.28 -14.10
CA LYS A 167 -14.78 -19.37 -15.26
C LYS A 167 -15.20 -17.93 -15.04
N ASN A 168 -16.23 -17.68 -14.24
CA ASN A 168 -16.73 -16.33 -13.96
C ASN A 168 -15.88 -15.59 -12.91
N MET A 169 -14.98 -16.30 -12.21
CA MET A 169 -14.07 -15.72 -11.21
C MET A 169 -12.62 -15.68 -11.73
N PHE A 170 -12.10 -16.80 -12.22
CA PHE A 170 -10.76 -16.92 -12.78
C PHE A 170 -10.57 -18.24 -13.53
N LEU A 171 -9.53 -18.31 -14.37
CA LEU A 171 -9.08 -19.56 -14.98
C LEU A 171 -8.04 -20.23 -14.06
N PRO A 172 -8.35 -21.37 -13.42
CA PRO A 172 -7.41 -22.04 -12.51
C PRO A 172 -6.20 -22.60 -13.27
N GLN A 173 -5.01 -22.36 -12.74
CA GLN A 173 -3.77 -22.89 -13.33
C GLN A 173 -3.59 -24.37 -12.99
N LYS A 174 -3.07 -25.17 -13.93
CA LYS A 174 -2.82 -26.61 -13.72
C LYS A 174 -1.96 -26.90 -12.48
N LYS A 175 -0.96 -26.05 -12.20
CA LYS A 175 -0.12 -26.15 -11.00
C LYS A 175 -0.95 -26.03 -9.71
N MET A 176 -1.80 -25.01 -9.62
CA MET A 176 -2.70 -24.79 -8.49
C MET A 176 -3.66 -25.97 -8.31
N ILE A 177 -4.27 -26.46 -9.40
CA ILE A 177 -5.17 -27.61 -9.35
C ILE A 177 -4.46 -28.84 -8.77
N LYS A 178 -3.24 -29.13 -9.24
CA LYS A 178 -2.43 -30.24 -8.74
C LYS A 178 -2.14 -30.09 -7.24
N GLU A 179 -1.66 -28.92 -6.81
CA GLU A 179 -1.35 -28.64 -5.41
C GLU A 179 -2.60 -28.81 -4.52
N GLN A 180 -3.76 -28.33 -4.97
CA GLN A 180 -5.01 -28.47 -4.21
C GLN A 180 -5.53 -29.91 -4.18
N ILE A 181 -5.32 -30.70 -5.23
CA ILE A 181 -5.66 -32.13 -5.21
C ILE A 181 -4.80 -32.87 -4.19
N GLU A 182 -3.47 -32.66 -4.17
CA GLU A 182 -2.61 -33.30 -3.17
C GLU A 182 -3.01 -32.88 -1.75
N TRP A 183 -3.26 -31.58 -1.54
CA TRP A 183 -3.74 -31.08 -0.26
C TRP A 183 -5.03 -31.76 0.19
N LEU A 184 -6.01 -31.94 -0.71
CA LEU A 184 -7.27 -32.63 -0.42
C LEU A 184 -7.09 -34.13 -0.14
N ILE A 185 -6.08 -34.77 -0.74
CA ILE A 185 -5.71 -36.17 -0.45
C ILE A 185 -5.11 -36.28 0.96
N ASP A 186 -4.17 -35.40 1.28
CA ASP A 186 -3.51 -35.36 2.59
C ASP A 186 -4.51 -35.13 3.72
N HIS A 187 -5.49 -34.24 3.49
CA HIS A 187 -6.57 -33.91 4.43
C HIS A 187 -7.77 -34.87 4.38
N LYS A 188 -7.64 -36.00 3.66
CA LYS A 188 -8.62 -37.09 3.61
C LYS A 188 -10.00 -36.72 3.06
N TYR A 189 -10.10 -35.69 2.21
CA TYR A 189 -11.35 -35.39 1.49
C TYR A 189 -11.55 -36.30 0.26
N ILE A 190 -10.46 -36.67 -0.40
CA ILE A 190 -10.44 -37.54 -1.58
C ILE A 190 -9.28 -38.53 -1.50
N LYS A 191 -9.33 -39.61 -2.27
CA LYS A 191 -8.19 -40.52 -2.50
C LYS A 191 -8.02 -40.82 -3.98
N ARG A 192 -6.83 -41.25 -4.36
CA ARG A 192 -6.62 -41.85 -5.69
C ARG A 192 -7.22 -43.25 -5.73
N ASP A 193 -7.71 -43.65 -6.89
CA ASP A 193 -8.13 -45.02 -7.14
C ASP A 193 -6.90 -45.95 -7.12
N GLU A 194 -7.08 -47.18 -6.65
CA GLU A 194 -6.01 -48.16 -6.53
C GLU A 194 -5.55 -48.70 -7.89
N THR A 195 -6.42 -48.65 -8.89
CA THR A 195 -6.18 -49.16 -10.25
C THR A 195 -5.78 -48.08 -11.25
N ASP A 196 -6.22 -46.83 -11.03
CA ASP A 196 -5.89 -45.69 -11.88
C ASP A 196 -5.52 -44.45 -11.06
N ILE A 197 -4.24 -44.09 -11.12
CA ILE A 197 -3.66 -42.94 -10.41
C ILE A 197 -4.27 -41.59 -10.84
N ASN A 198 -4.93 -41.54 -12.01
CA ASN A 198 -5.61 -40.36 -12.53
C ASN A 198 -7.09 -40.30 -12.16
N THR A 199 -7.62 -41.31 -11.47
CA THR A 199 -8.99 -41.33 -10.98
C THR A 199 -9.01 -41.00 -9.49
N PHE A 200 -9.94 -40.13 -9.09
CA PHE A 200 -10.15 -39.73 -7.71
C PHE A 200 -11.49 -40.26 -7.17
N LEU A 201 -11.51 -40.61 -5.90
CA LEU A 201 -12.66 -41.11 -5.14
C LEU A 201 -12.92 -40.18 -3.96
N TYR A 202 -14.19 -39.82 -3.74
CA TYR A 202 -14.61 -39.01 -2.59
C TYR A 202 -14.61 -39.88 -1.32
N MET A 203 -14.08 -39.37 -0.20
CA MET A 203 -13.90 -40.17 1.03
C MET A 203 -14.84 -39.82 2.18
N ALA A 204 -15.63 -38.76 2.06
CA ALA A 204 -16.56 -38.31 3.11
C ALA A 204 -18.02 -38.69 2.86
#